data_AF-A0A9Q6Z9B5-F1
#
_entry.id   AF-A0A9Q6Z9B5-F1
#
_cell.length_a   1.000
_cell.length_b   1.000
_cell.length_c   1.000
_cell.angle_alpha   90.00
_cell.angle_beta   90.00
_cell.angle_gamma   90.00
#
_symmetry.space_group_name_H-M   'P 1'
#
loop_
_entity.id
_entity.type
_entity.pdbx_description
1 polymer ?
#
loop_
_entity_poly.entity_id
_entity_poly.type
_entity_poly.pdbx_seq_one_letter_code
_entity_poly.pdbx_strand_id
1 'polypeptide(L)'
;MILEEYDNKIIKTFGVKSYLTLHNLANVERISFKSNDIEEILNEALKLVNNLFGENEILARITFWDKNYKCLFPLNRILLDEKEDCLIGLYRFQISDFKFQELIRSHLNYEKGLDPYLNITVYFFNLDLKIILNIYDDRGADYLKI
;
A
#
# COMPACT_ATOMS: atom_id res chain seq x y z
N MET A 1 -20.78 4.33 -1.45
CA MET A 1 -19.84 4.10 -0.34
C MET A 1 -18.75 5.15 -0.46
N ILE A 2 -18.44 5.87 0.61
CA ILE A 2 -17.41 6.93 0.63
C ILE A 2 -16.11 6.42 1.25
N LEU A 3 -14.99 7.13 1.05
CA LEU A 3 -13.68 6.74 1.59
C LEU A 3 -13.73 6.57 3.12
N GLU A 4 -14.44 7.46 3.81
CA GLU A 4 -14.62 7.42 5.27
C GLU A 4 -15.25 6.10 5.75
N GLU A 5 -16.16 5.49 4.98
CA GLU A 5 -16.77 4.21 5.36
C GLU A 5 -15.77 3.05 5.29
N TYR A 6 -14.83 3.10 4.35
CA TYR A 6 -13.72 2.14 4.29
C TYR A 6 -12.72 2.37 5.41
N ASP A 7 -12.37 3.62 5.66
CA ASP A 7 -11.46 3.98 6.75
C ASP A 7 -12.03 3.49 8.10
N ASN A 8 -13.32 3.73 8.35
CA ASN A 8 -14.02 3.22 9.54
C ASN A 8 -14.00 1.69 9.65
N LYS A 9 -14.16 0.97 8.54
CA LYS A 9 -14.04 -0.50 8.52
C LYS A 9 -12.62 -0.96 8.85
N ILE A 10 -11.60 -0.32 8.27
CA ILE A 10 -10.19 -0.62 8.54
C ILE A 10 -9.88 -0.38 10.03
N ILE A 11 -10.29 0.76 10.58
CA ILE A 11 -10.11 1.11 12.00
C ILE A 11 -10.77 0.06 12.89
N LYS A 12 -12.03 -0.32 12.60
CA LYS A 12 -12.76 -1.30 13.41
C LYS A 12 -12.14 -2.70 13.35
N THR A 13 -11.64 -3.13 12.20
CA THR A 13 -11.07 -4.47 12.01
C THR A 13 -9.66 -4.59 12.56
N PHE A 14 -8.81 -3.60 12.30
CA PHE A 14 -7.37 -3.67 12.56
C PHE A 14 -6.89 -2.78 13.71
N GLY A 15 -7.73 -1.87 14.20
CA GLY A 15 -7.35 -0.91 15.23
C GLY A 15 -6.42 0.20 14.75
N VAL A 16 -6.29 0.42 13.43
CA VAL A 16 -5.45 1.48 12.83
C VAL A 16 -5.81 2.83 13.44
N LYS A 17 -4.83 3.52 14.02
CA LYS A 17 -5.03 4.85 14.64
C LYS A 17 -4.65 6.01 13.72
N SER A 18 -3.76 5.74 12.76
CA SER A 18 -3.28 6.71 11.78
C SER A 18 -2.86 5.99 10.52
N TYR A 19 -3.14 6.57 9.36
CA TYR A 19 -2.68 6.07 8.07
C TYR A 19 -1.31 6.64 7.67
N LEU A 20 -0.43 6.88 8.64
CA LEU A 20 0.97 7.23 8.41
C LEU A 20 1.91 6.03 8.60
N THR A 21 1.62 5.16 9.57
CA THR A 21 2.36 3.91 9.79
C THR A 21 1.51 2.89 10.56
N LEU A 22 1.74 1.59 10.30
CA LEU A 22 1.21 0.51 11.14
C LEU A 22 2.05 0.27 12.40
N HIS A 23 3.24 0.86 12.50
CA HIS A 23 4.23 0.61 13.55
C HIS A 23 3.68 0.71 14.98
N ASN A 24 2.67 1.56 15.18
CA ASN A 24 2.04 1.86 16.47
C ASN A 24 0.97 0.83 16.88
N LEU A 25 0.67 -0.15 16.04
CA LEU A 25 -0.26 -1.23 16.37
C LEU A 25 0.46 -2.34 17.15
N ALA A 26 -0.25 -2.91 18.11
CA ALA A 26 0.22 -4.10 18.81
C ALA A 26 0.20 -5.32 17.87
N ASN A 27 1.14 -6.24 18.05
CA ASN A 27 1.22 -7.52 17.31
C ASN A 27 1.42 -7.37 15.78
N VAL A 28 2.01 -6.26 15.34
CA VAL A 28 2.45 -6.11 13.95
C VAL A 28 3.74 -6.89 13.73
N GLU A 29 3.74 -7.69 12.68
CA GLU A 29 4.93 -8.35 12.17
C GLU A 29 5.73 -7.37 11.32
N ARG A 30 7.05 -7.34 11.52
CA ARG A 30 7.95 -6.40 10.87
C ARG A 30 8.97 -7.13 10.02
N ILE A 31 9.07 -6.76 8.76
CA ILE A 31 10.01 -7.31 7.79
C ILE A 31 10.94 -6.18 7.37
N SER A 32 12.24 -6.47 7.39
CA SER A 32 13.26 -5.59 6.81
C SER A 32 13.79 -6.24 5.54
N PHE A 33 13.79 -5.49 4.44
CA PHE A 33 14.43 -5.90 3.20
C PHE A 33 15.93 -5.68 3.36
N LYS A 34 16.73 -6.74 3.10
CA LYS A 34 18.17 -6.72 3.41
C LYS A 34 19.05 -6.34 2.23
N SER A 35 18.48 -6.32 1.02
CA SER A 35 19.22 -5.98 -0.19
C SER A 35 19.24 -4.47 -0.43
N ASN A 36 20.27 -4.01 -1.13
CA ASN A 36 20.33 -2.66 -1.70
C ASN A 36 19.91 -2.64 -3.18
N ASP A 37 19.72 -3.80 -3.79
CA ASP A 37 19.26 -3.95 -5.16
C ASP A 37 17.72 -3.83 -5.21
N ILE A 38 17.21 -2.87 -5.98
CA ILE A 38 15.76 -2.62 -6.10
C ILE A 38 15.01 -3.82 -6.68
N GLU A 39 15.58 -4.57 -7.61
CA GLU A 39 14.92 -5.74 -8.17
C GLU A 39 14.78 -6.84 -7.11
N GLU A 40 15.80 -7.02 -6.27
CA GLU A 40 15.73 -7.96 -5.15
C GLU A 40 14.67 -7.51 -4.12
N ILE A 41 14.66 -6.23 -3.75
CA ILE A 41 13.67 -5.68 -2.82
C ILE A 41 12.25 -5.79 -3.38
N LEU A 42 12.05 -5.46 -4.67
CA LEU A 42 10.76 -5.61 -5.34
C LEU A 42 10.29 -7.06 -5.33
N ASN A 43 11.19 -8.00 -5.63
CA ASN A 43 10.87 -9.42 -5.59
C ASN A 43 10.51 -9.90 -4.18
N GLU A 44 11.20 -9.43 -3.14
CA GLU A 44 10.86 -9.71 -1.74
C GLU A 44 9.48 -9.13 -1.37
N ALA A 45 9.20 -7.89 -1.76
CA ALA A 45 7.91 -7.24 -1.55
C ALA A 45 6.77 -7.99 -2.25
N LEU A 46 6.93 -8.36 -3.52
CA LEU A 46 5.93 -9.11 -4.28
C LEU A 46 5.69 -10.52 -3.70
N LYS A 47 6.75 -11.20 -3.26
CA LYS A 47 6.63 -12.49 -2.55
C LYS A 47 5.86 -12.34 -1.25
N LEU A 48 6.12 -11.29 -0.48
CA LEU A 48 5.40 -11.00 0.76
C LEU A 48 3.91 -10.80 0.49
N VAL A 49 3.57 -9.94 -0.48
CA VAL A 49 2.17 -9.71 -0.86
C VAL A 49 1.52 -11.02 -1.31
N ASN A 50 2.18 -11.80 -2.16
CA ASN A 50 1.64 -13.07 -2.64
C ASN A 50 1.43 -14.08 -1.49
N ASN A 51 2.34 -14.16 -0.52
CA ASN A 51 2.19 -15.04 0.64
C ASN A 51 1.02 -14.62 1.56
N LEU A 52 0.76 -13.32 1.66
CA LEU A 52 -0.31 -12.79 2.49
C LEU A 52 -1.68 -12.90 1.81
N PHE A 53 -1.78 -12.47 0.55
CA PHE A 53 -3.05 -12.30 -0.16
C PHE A 53 -3.33 -13.43 -1.16
N GLY A 54 -2.32 -14.11 -1.69
CA GLY A 54 -2.48 -15.11 -2.76
C GLY A 54 -3.16 -14.51 -3.99
N GLU A 55 -4.12 -15.24 -4.56
CA GLU A 55 -4.94 -14.78 -5.70
C GLU A 55 -6.13 -13.89 -5.29
N ASN A 56 -6.27 -13.57 -4.00
CA ASN A 56 -7.38 -12.77 -3.52
C ASN A 56 -7.26 -11.30 -3.94
N GLU A 57 -8.40 -10.59 -3.90
CA GLU A 57 -8.44 -9.14 -4.10
C GLU A 57 -7.55 -8.40 -3.09
N ILE A 58 -6.82 -7.41 -3.59
CA ILE A 58 -6.02 -6.50 -2.79
C ILE A 58 -6.62 -5.10 -2.92
N LEU A 59 -7.14 -4.57 -1.81
CA LEU A 59 -7.52 -3.16 -1.75
C LEU A 59 -6.31 -2.35 -1.32
N ALA A 60 -6.08 -1.21 -1.96
CA ALA A 60 -5.00 -0.30 -1.64
C ALA A 60 -5.56 1.08 -1.27
N ARG A 61 -5.30 1.51 -0.03
CA ARG A 61 -5.51 2.90 0.40
C ARG A 61 -4.19 3.64 0.18
N ILE A 62 -4.16 4.53 -0.80
CA ILE A 62 -2.97 5.26 -1.22
C ILE A 62 -3.15 6.74 -0.88
N THR A 63 -2.22 7.28 -0.09
CA THR A 63 -2.04 8.72 0.06
C THR A 63 -0.97 9.16 -0.94
N PHE A 64 -1.32 9.98 -1.91
CA PHE A 64 -0.39 10.66 -2.80
C PHE A 64 -0.06 12.03 -2.22
N TRP A 65 1.22 12.27 -1.97
CA TRP A 65 1.71 13.55 -1.44
C TRP A 65 1.90 14.62 -2.53
N ASP A 66 1.82 14.22 -3.81
CA ASP A 66 1.68 15.13 -4.95
C ASP A 66 0.31 14.91 -5.63
N LYS A 67 -0.48 15.99 -5.70
CA LYS A 67 -1.82 16.01 -6.31
C LYS A 67 -1.80 15.81 -7.83
N ASN A 68 -0.66 16.00 -8.49
CA ASN A 68 -0.51 15.75 -9.92
C ASN A 68 -0.73 14.27 -10.29
N TYR A 69 -0.64 13.36 -9.31
CA TYR A 69 -0.85 11.93 -9.48
C TYR A 69 -2.33 11.50 -9.63
N LYS A 70 -3.28 12.44 -9.68
CA LYS A 70 -4.72 12.15 -9.78
C LYS A 70 -5.16 11.28 -10.96
N CYS A 71 -4.35 11.19 -12.01
CA CYS A 71 -4.65 10.39 -13.19
C CYS A 71 -4.04 8.98 -13.15
N LEU A 72 -3.31 8.61 -12.09
CA LEU A 72 -2.69 7.29 -11.96
C LEU A 72 -3.71 6.20 -11.64
N PHE A 73 -3.47 5.01 -12.21
CA PHE A 73 -4.25 3.78 -12.04
C PHE A 73 -5.77 3.98 -12.24
N PRO A 74 -6.24 4.60 -13.34
CA PRO A 74 -7.64 4.98 -13.49
C PRO A 74 -8.59 3.78 -13.55
N LEU A 75 -8.11 2.63 -14.04
CA LEU A 75 -8.89 1.39 -14.14
C LEU A 75 -9.01 0.65 -12.80
N ASN A 76 -8.06 0.86 -11.89
CA ASN A 76 -8.04 0.25 -10.56
C ASN A 76 -8.75 1.11 -9.51
N ARG A 77 -9.00 2.38 -9.82
CA ARG A 77 -9.52 3.37 -8.88
C ARG A 77 -11.00 3.13 -8.56
N ILE A 78 -11.30 2.95 -7.29
CA ILE A 78 -12.66 2.87 -6.75
C ILE A 78 -13.13 4.26 -6.34
N LEU A 79 -12.32 4.97 -5.55
CA LEU A 79 -12.65 6.28 -4.99
C LEU A 79 -11.42 7.19 -4.99
N LEU A 80 -11.67 8.49 -5.02
CA LEU A 80 -10.65 9.53 -4.91
C LEU A 80 -11.20 10.69 -4.09
N ASP A 81 -10.41 11.16 -3.14
CA ASP A 81 -10.74 12.24 -2.22
C ASP A 81 -9.56 13.21 -2.16
N GLU A 82 -9.76 14.41 -2.67
CA GLU A 82 -8.74 15.45 -2.65
C GLU A 82 -8.82 16.22 -1.33
N LYS A 83 -7.69 16.26 -0.61
CA LYS A 83 -7.51 17.04 0.62
C LYS A 83 -6.72 18.32 0.31
N GLU A 84 -6.53 19.17 1.30
CA GLU A 84 -5.77 20.43 1.14
C GLU A 84 -4.35 20.17 0.61
N ASP A 85 -3.63 19.23 1.24
CA ASP A 85 -2.21 18.97 0.97
C ASP A 85 -1.93 17.66 0.23
N CYS A 86 -2.93 16.79 0.05
CA CYS A 86 -2.72 15.47 -0.52
C CYS A 86 -3.94 14.97 -1.28
N LEU A 87 -3.76 13.83 -1.93
CA LEU A 87 -4.84 13.09 -2.60
C LEU A 87 -4.90 11.69 -1.98
N ILE A 88 -6.08 11.27 -1.55
CA ILE A 88 -6.27 9.93 -0.99
C ILE A 88 -7.16 9.14 -1.94
N GLY A 89 -6.69 7.98 -2.38
CA GLY A 89 -7.45 7.11 -3.25
C GLY A 89 -7.59 5.70 -2.69
N LEU A 90 -8.72 5.09 -3.01
CA LEU A 90 -8.95 3.67 -2.80
C LEU A 90 -8.89 2.96 -4.15
N TYR A 91 -8.06 1.94 -4.24
CA TYR A 91 -7.82 1.18 -5.46
C TYR A 91 -8.00 -0.31 -5.22
N ARG A 92 -8.25 -1.03 -6.32
CA ARG A 92 -8.39 -2.47 -6.36
C ARG A 92 -7.36 -3.06 -7.30
N PHE A 93 -6.62 -4.04 -6.82
CA PHE A 93 -5.60 -4.75 -7.56
C PHE A 93 -5.73 -6.26 -7.40
N GLN A 94 -5.06 -6.98 -8.29
CA GLN A 94 -4.69 -8.38 -8.12
C GLN A 94 -3.17 -8.48 -8.19
N ILE A 95 -2.57 -9.49 -7.55
CA ILE A 95 -1.11 -9.69 -7.56
C ILE A 95 -0.55 -9.85 -8.99
N SER A 96 -1.36 -10.42 -9.89
CA SER A 96 -1.03 -10.62 -11.30
C SER A 96 -1.13 -9.34 -12.15
N ASP A 97 -1.68 -8.24 -11.60
CA ASP A 97 -1.79 -6.98 -12.31
C ASP A 97 -0.41 -6.34 -12.48
N PHE A 98 0.00 -6.10 -13.72
CA PHE A 98 1.24 -5.39 -14.02
C PHE A 98 1.28 -4.01 -13.35
N LYS A 99 0.15 -3.31 -13.26
CA LYS A 99 0.04 -2.01 -12.60
C LYS A 99 0.30 -2.08 -11.10
N PHE A 100 -0.01 -3.21 -10.47
CA PHE A 100 0.32 -3.43 -9.06
C PHE A 100 1.83 -3.53 -8.85
N GLN A 101 2.54 -4.24 -9.73
CA GLN A 101 4.00 -4.31 -9.69
C GLN A 101 4.64 -2.94 -9.96
N GLU A 102 4.12 -2.18 -10.93
CA GLU A 102 4.57 -0.80 -11.20
C GLU A 102 4.34 0.14 -10.01
N LEU A 103 3.22 0.01 -9.29
CA LEU A 103 2.95 0.77 -8.07
C LEU A 103 4.02 0.50 -7.01
N ILE A 104 4.28 -0.78 -6.70
CA ILE A 104 5.28 -1.15 -5.68
C ILE A 104 6.67 -0.68 -6.12
N ARG A 105 7.05 -0.92 -7.38
CA ARG A 105 8.34 -0.45 -7.91
C ARG A 105 8.51 1.06 -7.76
N SER A 106 7.49 1.84 -8.15
CA SER A 106 7.57 3.30 -8.10
C SER A 106 7.64 3.83 -6.67
N HIS A 107 6.95 3.16 -5.74
CA HIS A 107 7.05 3.44 -4.30
C HIS A 107 8.48 3.20 -3.79
N LEU A 108 9.02 1.99 -4.01
CA LEU A 108 10.38 1.62 -3.57
C LEU A 108 11.49 2.49 -4.18
N ASN A 109 11.27 3.00 -5.38
CA ASN A 109 12.22 3.86 -6.08
C ASN A 109 12.31 5.28 -5.53
N TYR A 110 11.32 5.75 -4.76
CA TYR A 110 11.19 7.15 -4.35
C TYR A 110 12.40 7.68 -3.59
N GLU A 111 12.77 7.03 -2.49
CA GLU A 111 13.93 7.44 -1.66
C GLU A 111 15.26 7.29 -2.40
N LYS A 112 15.31 6.48 -3.47
CA LYS A 112 16.50 6.30 -4.31
C LYS A 112 16.56 7.27 -5.50
N GLY A 113 15.50 8.03 -5.76
CA GLY A 113 15.43 8.95 -6.90
C GLY A 113 15.51 8.25 -8.26
N LEU A 114 14.99 7.02 -8.36
CA LEU A 114 15.02 6.22 -9.59
C LEU A 114 13.68 6.32 -10.33
N ASP A 115 13.69 6.43 -11.66
CA ASP A 115 12.46 6.41 -12.44
C ASP A 115 11.96 4.97 -12.70
N PRO A 116 10.63 4.72 -12.68
CA PRO A 116 9.59 5.62 -12.20
C PRO A 116 9.63 5.74 -10.66
N TYR A 117 9.25 6.89 -10.10
CA TYR A 117 9.06 7.07 -8.66
C TYR A 117 7.72 7.72 -8.32
N LEU A 118 7.18 7.39 -7.14
CA LEU A 118 5.97 8.00 -6.59
C LEU A 118 6.15 8.29 -5.10
N ASN A 119 5.97 9.55 -4.70
CA ASN A 119 5.90 9.93 -3.29
C ASN A 119 4.53 9.57 -2.72
N ILE A 120 4.40 8.39 -2.11
CA ILE A 120 3.12 7.89 -1.58
C ILE A 120 3.28 7.27 -0.19
N THR A 121 2.15 7.10 0.48
CA THR A 121 2.02 6.16 1.60
C THR A 121 0.91 5.19 1.24
N VAL A 122 1.20 3.88 1.26
CA VAL A 122 0.26 2.85 0.79
C VAL A 122 -0.02 1.78 1.84
N TYR A 123 -1.30 1.44 2.00
CA TYR A 123 -1.78 0.29 2.77
C TYR A 123 -2.50 -0.67 1.84
N PHE A 124 -2.03 -1.91 1.80
CA PHE A 124 -2.72 -3.01 1.17
C PHE A 124 -3.53 -3.75 2.20
N PHE A 125 -4.78 -4.07 1.92
CA PHE A 125 -5.64 -4.75 2.87
C PHE A 125 -6.69 -5.62 2.19
N ASN A 126 -7.17 -6.60 2.96
CA ASN A 126 -8.32 -7.41 2.62
C ASN A 126 -9.11 -7.65 3.91
N LEU A 127 -10.36 -7.20 3.92
CA LEU A 127 -11.22 -7.25 5.12
C LEU A 127 -11.72 -8.67 5.42
N ASP A 128 -11.87 -9.51 4.41
CA ASP A 128 -12.35 -10.89 4.56
C ASP A 128 -11.23 -11.79 5.09
N LEU A 129 -10.01 -11.63 4.55
CA LEU A 129 -8.81 -12.31 5.05
C LEU A 129 -8.30 -11.72 6.36
N LYS A 130 -8.79 -10.55 6.76
CA LYS A 130 -8.32 -9.75 7.89
C LYS A 130 -6.80 -9.56 7.86
N ILE A 131 -6.32 -9.06 6.73
CA ILE A 131 -4.91 -8.71 6.52
C ILE A 131 -4.79 -7.23 6.19
N ILE A 132 -3.83 -6.56 6.81
CA ILE A 132 -3.36 -5.23 6.41
C ILE A 132 -1.83 -5.24 6.35
N LEU A 133 -1.27 -4.59 5.33
CA LEU A 133 0.14 -4.52 5.00
C LEU A 133 0.49 -3.08 4.62
N ASN A 134 1.56 -2.55 5.18
CA ASN A 134 2.14 -1.26 4.82
C ASN A 134 3.58 -1.49 4.38
N ILE A 135 3.88 -1.19 3.11
CA ILE A 135 5.22 -1.29 2.54
C ILE A 135 5.86 0.11 2.64
N TYR A 136 7.09 0.17 3.15
CA TYR A 136 7.86 1.41 3.25
C TYR A 136 8.73 1.61 2.00
N ASP A 137 9.06 2.86 1.68
CA ASP A 137 9.94 3.23 0.57
C ASP A 137 11.35 2.66 0.80
N ASP A 138 11.60 1.42 0.38
CA ASP A 138 12.87 0.66 0.43
C ASP A 138 13.29 -0.03 1.74
N ARG A 139 12.66 0.28 2.87
CA ARG A 139 13.15 -0.17 4.19
C ARG A 139 12.61 -1.52 4.65
N GLY A 140 11.44 -1.90 4.18
CA GLY A 140 10.73 -3.06 4.71
C GLY A 140 9.22 -2.94 4.61
N ALA A 141 8.54 -3.73 5.42
CA ALA A 141 7.10 -3.79 5.49
C ALA A 141 6.62 -4.16 6.90
N ASP A 142 5.48 -3.60 7.27
CA ASP A 142 4.74 -3.96 8.48
C ASP A 142 3.43 -4.63 8.05
N TYR A 143 3.05 -5.74 8.67
CA TYR A 143 1.74 -6.34 8.43
C TYR A 143 1.08 -6.88 9.69
N LEU A 144 -0.25 -6.96 9.65
CA LEU A 144 -1.08 -7.55 10.70
C LEU A 144 -2.09 -8.50 10.06
N LYS A 145 -2.20 -9.70 10.64
CA LYS A 145 -3.17 -10.73 10.26
C LYS A 145 -3.91 -11.22 11.51
N ILE A 146 -5.24 -11.17 11.51
CA ILE A 146 -6.10 -11.44 12.68
C ILE A 146 -7.08 -12.59 12.41
#